data_AF-A0A354ESC2-F1
#
_entry.id   AF-A0A354ESC2-F1
#
_cell.length_a   1.000
_cell.length_b   1.000
_cell.length_c   1.000
_cell.angle_alpha   90.00
_cell.angle_beta   90.00
_cell.angle_gamma   90.00
#
_symmetry.space_group_name_H-M   'P 1'
#
loop_
_entity.id
_entity.type
_entity.pdbx_description
1 polymer ?
#
loop_
_entity_poly.entity_id
_entity_poly.type
_entity_poly.pdbx_seq_one_letter_code
_entity_poly.pdbx_strand_id
1 'polypeptide(L)'
;GFETAGMGPRDLNTTDALGGNFYAIGTVELTVPNYLPEQYGIKTSLFADVGTLGVLDDRYKLTSTGTVNPNIADELSLRASAGVSIHWKSPMGPIRFDISKVLSKEDYDKTESFRFSTSTQF
;
A
#
# COMPACT_ATOMS: atom_id res chain seq x y z
N GLY A 1 -1.58 -4.04 2.86
CA GLY A 1 -0.92 -3.32 3.97
C GLY A 1 -1.60 -2.00 4.19
N PHE A 2 -1.57 -1.17 3.14
CA PHE A 2 -2.32 0.08 3.08
C PHE A 2 -3.47 -0.06 2.08
N GLU A 3 -4.54 0.72 2.30
CA GLU A 3 -5.62 0.83 1.32
C GLU A 3 -5.11 1.47 0.02
N THR A 4 -5.89 1.37 -1.07
CA THR A 4 -5.63 2.17 -2.27
C THR A 4 -5.71 3.65 -1.90
N ALA A 5 -4.65 4.41 -2.16
CA ALA A 5 -4.50 5.79 -1.66
C ALA A 5 -4.57 5.90 -0.11
N GLY A 6 -4.17 4.85 0.60
CA GLY A 6 -4.12 4.81 2.06
C GLY A 6 -2.90 5.52 2.65
N MET A 7 -1.80 5.60 1.90
CA MET A 7 -0.52 6.21 2.29
C MET A 7 -0.31 7.56 1.59
N GLY A 8 0.33 8.49 2.31
CA GLY A 8 0.87 9.75 1.78
C GLY A 8 0.07 10.98 2.20
N PRO A 9 0.35 12.15 1.59
CA PRO A 9 -0.26 13.40 1.99
C PRO A 9 -1.79 13.38 1.91
N ARG A 10 -2.41 13.98 2.92
CA ARG A 10 -3.84 13.89 3.15
C ARG A 10 -4.38 15.18 3.77
N ASP A 11 -5.61 15.53 3.43
CA ASP A 11 -6.40 16.49 4.18
C ASP A 11 -6.96 15.81 5.43
N LEU A 12 -6.58 16.28 6.62
CA LEU A 12 -6.99 15.74 7.91
C LEU A 12 -8.46 16.02 8.24
N ASN A 13 -9.11 16.99 7.59
CA ASN A 13 -10.53 17.29 7.79
C ASN A 13 -11.43 16.34 7.00
N THR A 14 -11.17 16.19 5.70
CA THR A 14 -11.99 15.30 4.83
C THR A 14 -11.50 13.87 4.83
N THR A 15 -10.26 13.64 5.29
CA THR A 15 -9.51 12.39 5.17
C THR A 15 -9.21 11.99 3.72
N ASP A 16 -9.20 12.93 2.78
CA ASP A 16 -8.93 12.67 1.37
C ASP A 16 -7.44 12.63 1.07
N ALA A 17 -7.02 11.61 0.31
CA ALA A 17 -5.64 11.51 -0.15
C ALA A 17 -5.38 12.56 -1.24
N LEU A 18 -4.28 13.30 -1.10
CA LEU A 18 -3.91 14.40 -1.99
C LEU A 18 -2.87 13.99 -3.04
N GLY A 19 -2.29 12.80 -2.89
CA GLY A 19 -1.18 12.34 -3.71
C GLY A 19 0.13 13.03 -3.33
N GLY A 20 1.10 13.03 -4.23
CA GLY A 20 2.42 13.61 -4.00
C GLY A 20 3.24 13.64 -5.29
N ASN A 21 4.20 14.57 -5.37
CA ASN A 21 5.06 14.70 -6.54
C ASN A 21 6.30 13.80 -6.46
N PHE A 22 6.59 13.24 -5.28
CA PHE A 22 7.69 12.32 -5.08
C PHE A 22 7.19 11.04 -4.41
N TYR A 23 7.61 9.90 -4.94
CA TYR A 23 7.38 8.60 -4.33
C TYR A 23 8.58 7.69 -4.54
N ALA A 24 8.80 6.80 -3.57
CA ALA A 24 9.76 5.71 -3.69
C ALA A 24 9.14 4.47 -3.05
N ILE A 25 9.25 3.33 -3.72
CA ILE A 25 8.75 2.05 -3.24
C ILE A 25 9.82 0.97 -3.44
N GLY A 26 9.89 0.06 -2.49
CA GLY A 26 10.72 -1.14 -2.54
C GLY A 26 9.91 -2.33 -2.03
N THR A 27 9.90 -3.39 -2.81
CA THR A 27 9.22 -4.65 -2.46
C THR A 27 10.22 -5.78 -2.55
N VAL A 28 10.27 -6.59 -1.50
CA VAL A 28 10.99 -7.87 -1.49
C VAL A 28 9.94 -8.96 -1.32
N GLU A 29 9.89 -9.89 -2.26
CA GLU A 29 9.02 -11.07 -2.20
C GLU A 29 9.87 -12.34 -2.28
N LEU A 30 9.65 -13.26 -1.34
CA LEU A 30 10.31 -14.55 -1.26
C LEU A 30 9.26 -15.66 -1.38
N THR A 31 9.27 -16.38 -2.49
CA THR A 31 8.46 -17.59 -2.63
C THR A 31 9.04 -18.70 -1.75
N VAL A 32 8.20 -19.27 -0.90
CA VAL A 32 8.55 -20.36 0.00
C VAL A 32 7.88 -21.66 -0.45
N PRO A 33 8.52 -22.82 -0.26
CA PRO A 33 7.86 -24.09 -0.50
C PRO A 33 6.63 -24.18 0.42
N ASN A 34 5.50 -24.55 -0.16
CA ASN A 34 4.30 -24.91 0.61
C ASN A 34 4.14 -26.43 0.57
N TYR A 35 3.54 -27.02 1.61
CA TYR A 35 3.29 -28.46 1.68
C TYR A 35 2.07 -28.90 0.86
N LEU A 36 1.62 -28.05 -0.07
CA LEU A 36 0.43 -28.30 -0.88
C LEU A 36 0.83 -29.02 -2.17
N PRO A 37 0.02 -29.99 -2.64
CA PRO A 37 0.23 -30.61 -3.95
C PRO A 37 0.28 -29.58 -5.08
N GLU A 38 1.31 -29.66 -5.92
CA GLU A 38 1.52 -28.72 -7.03
C GLU A 38 0.34 -28.64 -8.00
N GLN A 39 -0.41 -29.74 -8.13
CA GLN A 39 -1.62 -29.83 -8.95
C GLN A 39 -2.70 -28.81 -8.59
N TYR A 40 -2.69 -28.26 -7.37
CA TYR A 40 -3.62 -27.19 -6.98
C TYR A 40 -3.22 -25.81 -7.51
N GLY A 41 -1.99 -25.67 -8.04
CA GLY A 41 -1.49 -24.41 -8.58
C GLY A 41 -1.39 -23.30 -7.53
N ILE A 42 -1.21 -23.66 -6.25
CA ILE A 42 -1.09 -22.72 -5.14
C ILE A 42 0.38 -22.52 -4.82
N LYS A 43 0.84 -21.27 -4.82
CA LYS A 43 2.16 -20.85 -4.34
C LYS A 43 2.01 -19.92 -3.16
N THR A 44 2.95 -19.99 -2.23
CA THR A 44 2.99 -19.13 -1.05
C THR A 44 4.26 -18.30 -1.09
N SER A 45 4.14 -17.01 -0.84
CA SER A 45 5.26 -16.09 -0.73
C SER A 45 5.19 -15.32 0.58
N LEU A 46 6.34 -14.95 1.12
CA LEU A 46 6.47 -13.90 2.12
C LEU A 46 6.85 -12.61 1.41
N PHE A 47 6.31 -11.48 1.85
CA PHE A 47 6.69 -10.19 1.28
C PHE A 47 6.95 -9.14 2.36
N ALA A 48 7.79 -8.18 2.00
CA ALA A 48 8.02 -6.97 2.75
C ALA A 48 8.04 -5.79 1.79
N ASP A 49 7.20 -4.80 2.07
CA ASP A 49 7.08 -3.57 1.33
C ASP A 49 7.55 -2.41 2.20
N VAL A 50 8.28 -1.50 1.57
CA VAL A 50 8.69 -0.22 2.16
C VAL A 50 8.46 0.86 1.13
N GLY A 51 7.97 2.01 1.56
CA GLY A 51 7.76 3.12 0.64
C GLY A 51 7.51 4.44 1.34
N THR A 52 7.61 5.51 0.56
CA THR A 52 7.25 6.85 0.98
C THR A 52 6.61 7.57 -0.20
N LEU A 53 5.70 8.50 0.10
CA LEU A 53 5.01 9.32 -0.87
C LEU A 53 4.77 10.68 -0.21
N GLY A 54 5.09 11.76 -0.92
CA GLY A 54 5.01 13.11 -0.36
C GLY A 54 5.39 14.20 -1.36
N VAL A 55 5.76 15.36 -0.82
CA VAL A 55 6.22 16.53 -1.58
C VAL A 55 5.07 17.11 -2.40
N LEU A 56 4.05 17.61 -1.71
CA LEU A 56 3.01 18.42 -2.34
C LEU A 56 3.56 19.79 -2.71
N ASP A 57 3.00 20.36 -3.78
CA ASP A 57 3.22 21.77 -4.10
C ASP A 57 2.64 22.67 -3.00
N ASP A 58 3.29 23.81 -2.75
CA ASP A 58 2.88 24.76 -1.71
C ASP A 58 1.46 25.29 -1.91
N ARG A 59 0.95 25.34 -3.14
CA ARG A 59 -0.45 25.69 -3.44
C ARG A 59 -1.49 24.81 -2.73
N TYR A 60 -1.13 23.58 -2.37
CA TYR A 60 -2.00 22.65 -1.64
C TYR A 60 -1.75 22.70 -0.13
N LYS A 61 -0.65 23.31 0.31
CA LYS A 61 -0.23 23.39 1.72
C LYS A 61 -0.46 24.76 2.34
N LEU A 62 -0.73 25.79 1.53
CA LEU A 62 -0.90 27.17 1.99
C LEU A 62 -2.38 27.56 2.04
N THR A 63 -2.75 28.33 3.06
CA THR A 63 -4.05 29.01 3.15
C THR A 63 -4.10 30.19 2.18
N SER A 64 -5.27 30.81 2.02
CA SER A 64 -5.44 32.05 1.23
C SER A 64 -4.59 33.24 1.74
N THR A 65 -4.05 33.15 2.96
CA THR A 65 -3.16 34.16 3.55
C THR A 65 -1.67 33.81 3.39
N GLY A 66 -1.34 32.70 2.73
CA GLY A 66 0.05 32.25 2.52
C GLY A 66 0.69 31.57 3.74
N THR A 67 -0.11 31.12 4.72
CA THR A 67 0.37 30.39 5.90
C THR A 67 0.21 28.89 5.69
N VAL A 68 1.09 28.06 6.26
CA VAL A 68 0.95 26.59 6.22
C VAL A 68 -0.38 26.18 6.85
N ASN A 69 -1.17 25.40 6.12
CA ASN A 69 -2.43 24.84 6.55
C ASN A 69 -2.16 23.62 7.45
N PRO A 70 -2.47 23.68 8.76
CA PRO A 70 -2.19 22.58 9.68
C PRO A 70 -3.06 21.33 9.41
N ASN A 71 -4.11 21.46 8.59
CA ASN A 71 -4.96 20.35 8.21
C ASN A 71 -4.39 19.52 7.06
N ILE A 72 -3.30 19.97 6.43
CA ILE A 72 -2.66 19.22 5.35
C ILE A 72 -1.43 18.54 5.93
N ALA A 73 -1.52 17.22 6.09
CA ALA A 73 -0.37 16.40 6.44
C ALA A 73 0.39 16.06 5.16
N ASP A 74 1.65 16.48 5.07
CA ASP A 74 2.59 16.12 3.98
C ASP A 74 3.94 15.77 4.62
N GLU A 75 4.05 14.54 5.09
CA GLU A 75 5.28 14.01 5.66
C GLU A 75 5.84 12.92 4.76
N LEU A 76 7.11 13.12 4.34
CA LEU A 76 7.87 12.12 3.59
C LEU A 76 8.40 11.01 4.50
N SER A 77 7.53 10.50 5.36
CA SER A 77 7.87 9.42 6.28
C SER A 77 7.89 8.08 5.55
N LEU A 78 8.79 7.22 6.02
CA LEU A 78 8.96 5.87 5.54
C LEU A 78 7.88 4.99 6.16
N ARG A 79 7.12 4.31 5.31
CA ARG A 79 6.06 3.39 5.68
C ARG A 79 6.46 1.99 5.26
N ALA A 80 6.10 1.01 6.07
CA ALA A 80 6.50 -0.36 5.83
C ALA A 80 5.39 -1.35 6.20
N SER A 81 5.29 -2.44 5.47
CA SER A 81 4.41 -3.55 5.79
C SER A 81 5.05 -4.88 5.40
N ALA A 82 4.68 -5.95 6.08
CA ALA A 82 5.13 -7.30 5.74
C ALA A 82 3.97 -8.28 5.83
N GLY A 83 4.02 -9.35 5.06
CA GLY A 83 2.89 -10.25 4.93
C GLY A 83 3.18 -11.55 4.23
N VAL A 84 2.10 -12.29 4.02
CA VAL A 84 2.07 -13.55 3.27
C VAL A 84 1.15 -13.34 2.06
N SER A 85 1.63 -13.76 0.89
CA SER A 85 0.86 -13.79 -0.34
C SER A 85 0.58 -15.23 -0.77
N ILE A 86 -0.66 -15.50 -1.15
CA ILE A 86 -1.08 -16.78 -1.73
C ILE A 86 -1.46 -16.52 -3.17
N HIS A 87 -0.70 -17.12 -4.08
CA HIS A 87 -0.94 -17.08 -5.52
C HIS A 87 -1.63 -18.38 -5.92
N TRP A 88 -2.85 -18.31 -6.43
CA TRP A 88 -3.64 -19.46 -6.83
C TRP A 88 -3.98 -19.39 -8.32
N LYS A 89 -3.46 -20.34 -9.10
CA LYS A 89 -3.86 -20.54 -10.49
C LYS A 89 -5.18 -21.31 -10.54
N SER A 90 -6.28 -20.61 -10.28
CA SER A 90 -7.61 -21.21 -10.29
C SER A 90 -8.08 -21.54 -11.73
N PRO A 91 -9.07 -22.45 -11.90
CA PRO A 91 -9.66 -22.73 -13.21
C PRO A 91 -10.28 -21.51 -13.91
N MET A 92 -10.63 -20.47 -13.15
CA MET A 92 -11.25 -19.23 -13.65
C MET A 92 -10.24 -18.10 -13.88
N GLY A 93 -8.94 -18.35 -13.62
CA GLY A 93 -7.87 -17.38 -13.79
C GLY A 93 -6.95 -17.24 -12.55
N PRO A 94 -5.85 -16.47 -12.66
CA PRO A 94 -4.96 -16.17 -11.54
C PRO A 94 -5.65 -15.36 -10.45
N ILE A 95 -5.60 -15.86 -9.23
CA ILE A 95 -6.10 -15.21 -8.01
C ILE A 95 -4.92 -14.97 -7.07
N ARG A 96 -4.88 -13.80 -6.43
CA ARG A 96 -3.91 -13.46 -5.39
C ARG A 96 -4.61 -12.98 -4.13
N PHE A 97 -4.23 -13.57 -3.00
CA PHE A 97 -4.63 -13.15 -1.66
C PHE A 97 -3.41 -12.65 -0.91
N ASP A 98 -3.47 -11.42 -0.39
CA ASP A 98 -2.40 -10.85 0.42
C ASP A 98 -2.93 -10.60 1.83
N ILE A 99 -2.23 -11.15 2.83
CA ILE A 99 -2.46 -10.88 4.24
C ILE A 99 -1.22 -10.17 4.76
N SER A 100 -1.39 -8.96 5.29
CA SER A 100 -0.27 -8.11 5.69
C SER A 100 -0.49 -7.45 7.03
N LYS A 101 0.62 -7.15 7.69
CA LYS A 101 0.69 -6.33 8.88
C LYS A 101 1.54 -5.11 8.59
N VAL A 102 1.03 -3.94 8.96
CA VAL A 102 1.75 -2.67 8.86
C VAL A 102 2.78 -2.60 9.99
N LEU A 103 4.03 -2.34 9.63
CA LEU A 103 5.17 -2.24 10.53
C LEU A 103 5.47 -0.80 10.92
N SER A 104 5.28 0.14 9.99
CA SER A 104 5.46 1.57 10.21
C SER A 104 4.44 2.34 9.38
N LYS A 105 3.77 3.31 10.01
CA LYS A 105 2.72 4.16 9.43
C LYS A 105 2.62 5.48 10.18
N GLU A 106 1.96 6.43 9.54
CA GLU A 106 1.46 7.64 10.19
C GLU A 106 0.05 7.43 10.77
N ASP A 107 -0.33 8.31 11.70
CA ASP A 107 -1.64 8.26 12.38
C ASP A 107 -2.81 8.46 11.42
N TYR A 108 -2.58 9.21 10.34
CA TYR A 108 -3.57 9.51 9.29
C TYR A 108 -3.56 8.53 8.11
N ASP A 109 -2.70 7.50 8.13
CA ASP A 109 -2.68 6.48 7.08
C ASP A 109 -3.84 5.49 7.22
N LYS A 110 -4.44 5.10 6.09
CA LYS A 110 -5.49 4.08 6.02
C LYS A 110 -4.89 2.72 5.69
N THR A 111 -5.15 1.73 6.54
CA THR A 111 -4.52 0.40 6.49
C THR A 111 -5.50 -0.68 6.04
N GLU A 112 -5.03 -1.59 5.19
CA GLU A 112 -5.80 -2.75 4.73
C GLU A 112 -4.98 -4.03 4.98
N SER A 113 -5.46 -4.87 5.90
CA SER A 113 -4.75 -6.09 6.30
C SER A 113 -4.96 -7.26 5.33
N PHE A 114 -6.05 -7.27 4.56
CA PHE A 114 -6.39 -8.32 3.61
C PHE A 114 -6.75 -7.72 2.26
N ARG A 115 -6.11 -8.21 1.19
CA ARG A 115 -6.41 -7.81 -0.18
C ARG A 115 -6.65 -9.02 -1.06
N PHE A 116 -7.66 -8.91 -1.92
CA PHE A 116 -7.97 -9.88 -2.97
C PHE A 116 -7.80 -9.22 -4.33
N SER A 117 -7.16 -9.92 -5.26
CA SER A 117 -7.09 -9.50 -6.66
C SER A 117 -7.26 -10.68 -7.60
N THR A 118 -7.94 -10.41 -8.72
CA THR A 118 -8.12 -11.34 -9.84
C THR A 118 -7.64 -10.66 -11.11
N SER A 119 -6.95 -11.41 -11.97
CA SER A 119 -6.52 -10.92 -13.28
C SER A 119 -7.18 -11.75 -14.37
N THR A 120 -7.88 -11.10 -15.29
CA THR A 120 -8.39 -11.75 -16.52
C THR A 120 -7.40 -11.50 -17.66
N GLN A 121 -6.96 -12.55 -18.33
CA GLN A 121 -6.12 -12.46 -19.53
C GLN A 121 -7.02 -12.76 -20.72
N PHE A 122 -7.32 -11.75 -21.54
CA PHE A 122 -8.10 -11.88 -22.77
C PHE A 122 -7.18 -12.10 -23.97
#